data_AF-A0A8T3SAF5-F1
#
_entry.id   AF-A0A8T3SAF5-F1
#
_cell.length_a   1.000
_cell.length_b   1.000
_cell.length_c   1.000
_cell.angle_alpha   90.00
_cell.angle_beta   90.00
_cell.angle_gamma   90.00
#
_symmetry.space_group_name_H-M   'P 1'
#
loop_
_entity.id
_entity.type
_entity.pdbx_description
1 polymer ?
#
loop_
_entity_poly.entity_id
_entity_poly.type
_entity_poly.pdbx_seq_one_letter_code
_entity_poly.pdbx_strand_id
1 'polypeptide(L)'
;MTDELATRRLEVVRGSNDGFAIAEADLQLRGAGNLLGTRQSGLPPLRVASLFDPRHIELAQRARALANDIVDDDPSLAGRPLLARLQHDFAPIEDEGDAA
;
A
#
# COMPACT_ATOMS: atom_id res chain seq x y z
N MET A 1 23.15 -25.30 2.59
CA MET A 1 22.46 -24.23 3.33
C MET A 1 21.13 -24.04 2.62
N THR A 2 20.07 -24.68 3.13
CA THR A 2 18.72 -24.58 2.54
C THR A 2 18.18 -23.17 2.78
N ASP A 3 17.65 -22.55 1.74
CA ASP A 3 17.01 -21.24 1.84
C ASP A 3 15.77 -21.34 2.74
N GLU A 4 15.84 -20.73 3.92
CA GLU A 4 14.77 -20.77 4.93
C GLU A 4 13.46 -20.17 4.39
N LEU A 5 13.55 -19.16 3.51
CA LEU A 5 12.37 -18.55 2.87
C LEU A 5 11.72 -19.52 1.88
N ALA A 6 12.53 -20.21 1.08
CA ALA A 6 12.03 -21.23 0.15
C ALA A 6 11.32 -22.37 0.88
N THR A 7 11.86 -22.78 2.03
CA THR A 7 11.24 -23.82 2.87
C THR A 7 9.88 -23.38 3.40
N ARG A 8 9.77 -22.16 3.95
CA ARG A 8 8.50 -21.62 4.45
C ARG A 8 7.44 -21.46 3.37
N ARG A 9 7.84 -21.07 2.15
CA ARG A 9 6.92 -21.00 1.00
C ARG A 9 6.34 -22.37 0.64
N LEU A 10 7.18 -23.40 0.62
CA LEU A 10 6.73 -24.78 0.35
C LEU A 10 5.78 -25.30 1.45
N GLU A 11 5.98 -24.91 2.69
CA GLU A 11 5.09 -25.25 3.80
C GLU A 11 3.72 -24.58 3.66
N VAL A 12 3.67 -23.29 3.28
CA VAL A 12 2.41 -22.56 3.02
C VAL A 12 1.59 -23.23 1.92
N VAL A 13 2.24 -23.56 0.79
CA VAL A 13 1.56 -24.22 -0.34
C VAL A 13 1.13 -25.65 0.02
N ARG A 14 1.88 -26.35 0.87
CA ARG A 14 1.46 -27.67 1.39
C ARG A 14 0.28 -27.56 2.36
N GLY A 15 0.23 -26.49 3.14
CA GLY A 15 -0.70 -26.34 4.26
C GLY A 15 -2.12 -25.93 3.87
N SER A 16 -2.34 -25.41 2.66
CA SER A 16 -3.65 -24.96 2.19
C SER A 16 -3.83 -25.13 0.68
N ASN A 17 -5.04 -25.47 0.26
CA ASN A 17 -5.47 -25.43 -1.15
C ASN A 17 -6.31 -24.18 -1.47
N ASP A 18 -6.52 -23.28 -0.50
CA ASP A 18 -7.18 -22.00 -0.73
C ASP A 18 -6.19 -20.98 -1.29
N GLY A 19 -6.45 -20.53 -2.53
CA GLY A 19 -5.61 -19.58 -3.25
C GLY A 19 -5.50 -18.21 -2.55
N PHE A 20 -6.53 -17.77 -1.82
CA PHE A 20 -6.46 -16.51 -1.07
C PHE A 20 -5.54 -16.62 0.13
N ALA A 21 -5.66 -17.69 0.91
CA ALA A 21 -4.80 -17.94 2.06
C ALA A 21 -3.31 -18.07 1.66
N ILE A 22 -3.04 -18.75 0.53
CA ILE A 22 -1.68 -18.86 -0.01
C ILE A 22 -1.14 -17.49 -0.45
N ALA A 23 -1.97 -16.68 -1.13
CA ALA A 23 -1.57 -15.34 -1.58
C ALA A 23 -1.27 -14.40 -0.41
N GLU A 24 -2.09 -14.43 0.65
CA GLU A 24 -1.85 -13.64 1.86
C GLU A 24 -0.54 -14.04 2.55
N ALA A 25 -0.29 -15.35 2.67
CA ALA A 25 0.94 -15.86 3.26
C ALA A 25 2.19 -15.55 2.40
N ASP A 26 2.13 -15.60 1.05
CA ASP A 26 3.23 -15.13 0.21
C ASP A 26 3.47 -13.63 0.38
N LEU A 27 2.40 -12.82 0.46
CA LEU A 27 2.54 -11.38 0.68
C LEU A 27 3.17 -11.07 2.05
N GLN A 28 2.87 -11.85 3.09
CA GLN A 28 3.52 -11.73 4.40
C GLN A 28 5.00 -12.15 4.37
N LEU A 29 5.31 -13.28 3.73
CA LEU A 29 6.67 -13.83 3.65
C LEU A 29 7.59 -13.00 2.75
N ARG A 30 7.08 -12.52 1.62
CA ARG A 30 7.82 -11.72 0.63
C ARG A 30 7.79 -10.24 0.94
N GLY A 31 6.74 -9.78 1.63
CA GLY A 31 6.36 -8.37 1.66
C GLY A 31 5.77 -7.90 0.32
N ALA A 32 5.20 -6.70 0.32
CA ALA A 32 4.61 -6.09 -0.88
C ALA A 32 5.63 -5.70 -1.98
N GLY A 33 6.93 -5.94 -1.75
CA GLY A 33 7.99 -5.55 -2.67
C GLY A 33 8.30 -4.05 -2.61
N ASN A 34 8.63 -3.45 -3.76
CA ASN A 34 8.98 -2.03 -3.87
C ASN A 34 7.81 -1.25 -4.50
N LEU A 35 6.68 -1.18 -3.80
CA LEU A 35 5.41 -0.63 -4.31
C LEU A 35 5.55 0.78 -4.93
N LEU A 36 6.45 1.60 -4.40
CA LEU A 36 6.64 2.99 -4.81
C LEU A 36 7.92 3.22 -5.65
N GLY A 37 8.72 2.16 -5.90
CA GLY A 37 9.99 2.29 -6.62
C GLY A 37 11.09 3.07 -5.86
N THR A 38 10.91 3.39 -4.58
CA THR A 38 11.67 4.39 -3.82
C THR A 38 13.09 3.98 -3.38
N ARG A 39 13.65 2.88 -3.90
CA ARG A 39 15.03 2.49 -3.57
C ARG A 39 16.00 3.13 -4.55
N GLN A 40 16.52 4.30 -4.17
CA GLN A 40 17.68 4.90 -4.83
C GLN A 40 18.94 4.47 -4.08
N SER A 41 20.00 4.06 -4.80
CA SER A 41 21.29 3.78 -4.16
C SER A 41 21.87 5.08 -3.58
N GLY A 42 22.34 5.03 -2.32
CA GLY A 42 22.97 6.16 -1.64
C GLY A 42 22.05 7.04 -0.79
N LEU A 43 20.73 6.82 -0.81
CA LEU A 43 19.81 7.47 0.12
C LEU A 43 19.30 6.48 1.18
N PRO A 44 19.04 6.92 2.42
CA PRO A 44 18.38 6.09 3.41
C PRO A 44 17.06 5.55 2.84
N PRO A 45 16.73 4.27 3.05
CA PRO A 45 15.49 3.71 2.55
C PRO A 45 14.31 4.48 3.15
N LEU A 46 13.40 4.94 2.28
CA LEU A 46 12.14 5.52 2.72
C LEU A 46 11.39 4.48 3.56
N ARG A 47 10.98 4.88 4.78
CA ARG A 47 10.19 4.02 5.67
C ARG A 47 8.75 4.03 5.20
N VAL A 48 8.35 3.00 4.48
CA VAL A 48 6.97 2.81 4.03
C VAL A 48 6.18 2.10 5.12
N ALA A 49 4.95 2.57 5.35
CA ALA A 49 4.02 1.93 6.28
C ALA A 49 3.68 0.50 5.80
N SER A 50 3.70 -0.46 6.72
CA SER A 50 3.33 -1.86 6.46
C SER A 50 1.83 -2.06 6.60
N LEU A 51 1.21 -2.73 5.62
CA LEU A 51 -0.19 -3.16 5.69
C LEU A 51 -0.42 -4.30 6.69
N PHE A 52 0.64 -4.89 7.24
CA PHE A 52 0.56 -5.97 8.23
C PHE A 52 0.75 -5.48 9.67
N ASP A 53 1.14 -4.22 9.87
CA ASP A 53 1.27 -3.64 11.21
C ASP A 53 -0.06 -2.98 11.60
N PRO A 54 -0.76 -3.48 12.64
CA PRO A 54 -2.05 -2.93 13.05
C PRO A 54 -1.99 -1.43 13.35
N ARG A 55 -0.85 -0.92 13.84
CA ARG A 55 -0.69 0.51 14.17
C ARG A 55 -0.63 1.38 12.92
N HIS A 56 -0.04 0.86 11.84
CA HIS A 56 0.00 1.56 10.56
C HIS A 56 -1.39 1.57 9.90
N ILE A 57 -2.13 0.46 10.00
CA ILE A 57 -3.52 0.38 9.54
C ILE A 57 -4.38 1.40 10.30
N GLU A 58 -4.29 1.43 11.62
CA GLU A 58 -5.02 2.37 12.47
C GLU A 58 -4.69 3.83 12.11
N LEU A 59 -3.41 4.15 11.91
CA LEU A 59 -2.98 5.48 11.50
C LEU A 59 -3.56 5.87 10.14
N ALA A 60 -3.53 4.94 9.16
CA ALA A 60 -4.11 5.17 7.84
C ALA A 60 -5.62 5.41 7.90
N GLN A 61 -6.35 4.67 8.74
CA GLN A 61 -7.79 4.86 8.95
C GLN A 61 -8.10 6.24 9.55
N ARG A 62 -7.33 6.68 10.56
CA ARG A 62 -7.48 8.01 11.16
C ARG A 62 -7.19 9.13 10.17
N ALA A 63 -6.11 8.99 9.40
CA ALA A 63 -5.76 9.96 8.37
C ALA A 63 -6.86 10.07 7.30
N ARG A 64 -7.44 8.94 6.88
CA ARG A 64 -8.57 8.92 5.95
C ARG A 64 -9.81 9.61 6.52
N ALA A 65 -10.16 9.32 7.78
CA ALA A 65 -11.29 9.97 8.44
C ALA A 65 -11.13 11.50 8.46
N LEU A 66 -9.96 11.98 8.89
CA LEU A 66 -9.65 13.41 8.91
C LEU A 66 -9.67 14.03 7.50
N ALA A 67 -9.16 13.32 6.51
CA ALA A 67 -9.19 13.80 5.12
C ALA A 67 -10.63 13.95 4.61
N ASN A 68 -11.50 12.98 4.92
CA ASN A 68 -12.93 13.06 4.58
C ASN A 68 -13.58 14.25 5.26
N ASP A 69 -13.38 14.44 6.57
CA ASP A 69 -13.93 15.58 7.31
C ASP A 69 -13.53 16.92 6.66
N ILE A 70 -12.26 17.06 6.26
CA ILE A 70 -11.76 18.27 5.59
C ILE A 70 -12.43 18.49 4.24
N VAL A 71 -12.59 17.43 3.44
CA VAL A 71 -13.18 17.50 2.10
C VAL A 71 -14.69 17.73 2.17
N ASP A 72 -15.37 17.14 3.15
CA ASP A 72 -16.81 17.32 3.38
C ASP A 72 -17.11 18.76 3.81
N ASP A 73 -16.26 19.36 4.66
CA ASP A 73 -16.38 20.75 5.11
C ASP A 73 -16.05 21.77 4.01
N ASP A 74 -14.99 21.53 3.22
CA ASP A 74 -14.57 22.39 2.10
C ASP A 74 -14.17 21.53 0.87
N PRO A 75 -15.14 21.16 0.02
CA PRO A 75 -14.88 20.34 -1.17
C PRO A 75 -13.93 20.98 -2.17
N SER A 76 -13.84 22.31 -2.16
CA SER A 76 -12.97 23.08 -3.05
C SER A 76 -11.53 23.17 -2.54
N LEU A 77 -11.33 22.89 -1.24
CA LEU A 77 -10.08 23.08 -0.52
C LEU A 77 -9.48 24.50 -0.71
N ALA A 78 -10.31 25.50 -1.02
CA ALA A 78 -9.88 26.84 -1.42
C ALA A 78 -9.09 27.55 -0.31
N GLY A 79 -9.42 27.27 0.96
CA GLY A 79 -8.66 27.77 2.12
C GLY A 79 -7.34 27.03 2.37
N ARG A 80 -7.06 25.95 1.63
CA ARG A 80 -5.96 25.00 1.88
C ARG A 80 -5.22 24.70 0.57
N PRO A 81 -4.46 25.65 0.01
CA PRO A 81 -3.90 25.56 -1.34
C PRO A 81 -2.95 24.36 -1.56
N LEU A 82 -2.26 23.90 -0.51
CA LEU A 82 -1.44 22.69 -0.59
C LEU A 82 -2.27 21.41 -0.74
N LEU A 83 -3.43 21.33 -0.08
CA LEU A 83 -4.34 20.20 -0.23
C LEU A 83 -5.07 20.24 -1.58
N ALA A 84 -5.49 21.43 -2.02
CA ALA A 84 -6.07 21.62 -3.34
C ALA A 84 -5.11 21.16 -4.46
N ARG A 85 -3.81 21.47 -4.33
CA ARG A 85 -2.79 20.95 -5.24
C ARG A 85 -2.63 19.43 -5.16
N LEU A 86 -2.60 18.87 -3.96
CA LEU A 86 -2.49 17.42 -3.77
C LEU A 86 -3.63 16.67 -4.47
N GLN A 87 -4.86 17.20 -4.42
CA GLN A 87 -6.01 16.61 -5.11
C GLN A 87 -5.78 16.50 -6.63
N HIS A 88 -5.13 17.50 -7.24
CA HIS A 88 -4.77 17.48 -8.65
C HIS A 88 -3.62 16.49 -8.93
N ASP A 89 -2.57 16.52 -8.10
CA ASP A 89 -1.36 15.69 -8.28
C ASP A 89 -1.64 14.18 -8.11
N PHE A 90 -2.72 13.81 -7.42
CA PHE A 90 -3.16 12.43 -7.20
C PHE A 90 -4.57 12.14 -7.76
N ALA A 91 -5.03 12.92 -8.73
CA ALA A 91 -6.25 12.59 -9.45
C ALA A 91 -6.13 11.17 -10.05
N PRO A 92 -7.20 10.36 -10.05
CA PRO A 92 -7.16 9.04 -10.66
C PRO A 92 -6.65 9.17 -12.10
N ILE A 93 -5.64 8.37 -12.45
CA ILE A 93 -5.34 8.15 -13.86
C ILE A 93 -6.61 7.48 -14.40
N GLU A 94 -7.34 8.16 -15.28
CA GLU A 94 -8.42 7.52 -16.02
C GLU A 94 -7.77 6.35 -16.77
N ASP A 95 -8.12 5.12 -16.41
CA ASP A 95 -7.78 3.94 -17.20
C ASP A 95 -8.38 4.18 -18.59
N GLU A 96 -7.54 4.57 -19.56
CA GLU A 96 -7.87 4.40 -20.98
C GLU A 96 -8.20 2.92 -21.15
N GLY A 97 -9.49 2.66 -21.32
CA GLY A 97 -10.06 1.33 -21.20
C GLY A 97 -9.33 0.29 -22.04
N ASP A 98 -9.38 -0.94 -21.55
CA ASP A 98 -9.15 -2.17 -22.30
C ASP A 98 -9.76 -2.04 -23.72
N ALA A 99 -8.93 -1.66 -24.68
CA ALA A 99 -9.17 -1.88 -26.09
C ALA A 99 -8.76 -3.33 -26.36
N ALA A 100 -9.79 -4.18 -26.32
CA ALA A 100 -9.97 -5.50 -26.94
C ALA A 100 -8.75 -6.17 -27.62
#